data_AF-A0A7X7UAV8-F1
#
_entry.id   AF-A0A7X7UAV8-F1
#
_cell.length_a   1.000
_cell.length_b   1.000
_cell.length_c   1.000
_cell.angle_alpha   90.00
_cell.angle_beta   90.00
_cell.angle_gamma   90.00
#
_symmetry.space_group_name_H-M   'P 1'
#
loop_
_entity.id
_entity.type
_entity.pdbx_description
1 polymer ?
#
loop_
_entity_poly.entity_id
_entity_poly.type
_entity_poly.pdbx_seq_one_letter_code
_entity_poly.pdbx_strand_id
1 'polypeptide(L)'
;MESGRRLRQLNDELQRFLASPEPAAVQPLHGPDDLMVWFLLGGKDVGKSSFLNALFGKTINAEPRGSAEGTARFVAYLHEAYRAELQKRLDGLPIDIEFQLHQSEALRQLCVIDSPDFDSRFDRHVNQVRRVIQAGVTDGAVLLASPAKYKDRQFWQAFEKLADAISPQHILFALTKADSLGDYLAEVRADFTATIARRLGRWQDQTATSRRDEPATAVFLIDSLTKNFDFPRLEDRLLSRMTTAEVRRVQDENQQHAAELGLNQIRRHYQLDEFQTALNRAADPERQEEIFDSYFPAPYFLLLGERLRNREEIGLRLRRGLAANAEHTLAGFPTILGVGRWFGSLLPFRQAGGQFADNFDELRLPASFFQWGQENLTDRLLAARRETGAELLRQWPEMTERYLHDEHSIEIELAQCVADQLPAAGRRLFSRPFQILLNLPVYLYALFFLVLVFYPAFILLQAWSIFPAPRLADWLTLDNVRMSFFGFFGYYTIASFYVARRRRMQLGQVMDAFIQDSLGALEDRLKAMVAWPITRISRDFTVLAASLPPPGDGRPETSLNSEEKRVT
;
A
#
# COMPACT_ATOMS: atom_id res chain seq x y z
N MET A 1 -1.24 24.37 -10.81
CA MET A 1 -1.44 23.38 -11.91
C MET A 1 -0.95 21.97 -11.60
N GLU A 2 0.28 21.80 -11.08
CA GLU A 2 0.84 20.48 -10.75
C GLU A 2 -0.03 19.72 -9.72
N SER A 3 -0.49 20.42 -8.68
CA SER A 3 -1.37 19.86 -7.64
C SER A 3 -2.66 19.26 -8.21
N GLY A 4 -3.32 19.94 -9.15
CA GLY A 4 -4.56 19.43 -9.76
C GLY A 4 -4.37 18.26 -10.72
N ARG A 5 -3.20 18.14 -11.37
CA ARG A 5 -2.86 16.94 -12.16
C ARG A 5 -2.55 15.77 -11.24
N ARG A 6 -1.73 16.00 -10.22
CA ARG A 6 -1.36 15.00 -9.22
C ARG A 6 -2.59 14.46 -8.49
N LEU A 7 -3.53 15.33 -8.14
CA LEU A 7 -4.77 14.93 -7.46
C LEU A 7 -5.65 14.03 -8.34
N ARG A 8 -5.77 14.34 -9.64
CA ARG A 8 -6.49 13.48 -10.60
C ARG A 8 -5.79 12.14 -10.79
N GLN A 9 -4.47 12.16 -10.98
CA GLN A 9 -3.69 10.92 -11.10
C GLN A 9 -3.86 10.03 -9.87
N LEU A 10 -3.79 10.60 -8.67
CA LEU A 10 -4.00 9.87 -7.42
C LEU A 10 -5.42 9.30 -7.31
N ASN A 11 -6.43 10.07 -7.72
CA ASN A 11 -7.82 9.61 -7.77
C ASN A 11 -7.97 8.41 -8.71
N ASP A 12 -7.37 8.46 -9.90
CA ASP A 12 -7.41 7.38 -10.89
C ASP A 12 -6.61 6.14 -10.43
N GLU A 13 -5.51 6.33 -9.71
CA GLU A 13 -4.73 5.25 -9.10
C GLU A 13 -5.53 4.56 -7.98
N LEU A 14 -6.17 5.33 -7.10
CA LEU A 14 -7.03 4.78 -6.03
C LEU A 14 -8.28 4.10 -6.59
N GLN A 15 -8.90 4.67 -7.62
CA GLN A 15 -10.03 4.04 -8.31
C GLN A 15 -9.66 2.64 -8.82
N ARG A 16 -8.51 2.54 -9.52
CA ARG A 16 -8.02 1.27 -10.08
C ARG A 16 -7.58 0.29 -9.01
N PHE A 17 -6.95 0.78 -7.94
CA PHE A 17 -6.48 -0.02 -6.82
C PHE A 17 -7.66 -0.64 -6.06
N LEU A 18 -8.66 0.17 -5.70
CA LEU A 18 -9.84 -0.25 -4.93
C LEU A 18 -10.96 -0.85 -5.79
N ALA A 19 -10.79 -0.90 -7.12
CA ALA A 19 -11.82 -1.31 -8.07
C ALA A 19 -13.15 -0.53 -7.90
N SER A 20 -13.06 0.77 -7.63
CA SER A 20 -14.25 1.61 -7.50
C SER A 20 -14.88 1.88 -8.87
N PRO A 21 -16.22 1.78 -9.03
CA PRO A 21 -16.88 1.97 -10.31
C PRO A 21 -16.73 3.40 -10.84
N GLU A 22 -16.72 4.38 -9.93
CA GLU A 22 -16.59 5.80 -10.28
C GLU A 22 -15.46 6.46 -9.47
N PRO A 23 -14.74 7.42 -10.09
CA PRO A 23 -13.74 8.20 -9.39
C PRO A 23 -14.40 9.18 -8.42
N ALA A 24 -13.67 9.62 -7.39
CA ALA A 24 -14.16 10.67 -6.50
C ALA A 24 -14.41 11.96 -7.31
N ALA A 25 -15.50 12.67 -7.01
CA ALA A 25 -15.90 13.89 -7.73
C ALA A 25 -15.04 15.11 -7.33
N VAL A 26 -13.76 15.12 -7.72
CA VAL A 26 -12.81 16.21 -7.46
C VAL A 26 -13.07 17.38 -8.41
N GLN A 27 -13.13 18.60 -7.85
CA GLN A 27 -13.35 19.81 -8.65
C GLN A 27 -12.16 20.06 -9.60
N PRO A 28 -12.41 20.38 -10.89
CA PRO A 28 -11.36 20.80 -11.80
C PRO A 28 -10.77 22.14 -11.35
N LEU A 29 -9.44 22.23 -11.36
CA LEU A 29 -8.73 23.49 -11.18
C LEU A 29 -8.49 24.13 -12.56
N HIS A 30 -8.87 25.39 -12.71
CA HIS A 30 -8.47 26.16 -13.88
C HIS A 30 -6.96 26.43 -13.85
N GLY A 31 -6.37 26.65 -15.03
CA GLY A 31 -4.95 27.00 -15.14
C GLY A 31 -4.70 28.43 -14.68
N PRO A 32 -3.48 28.78 -14.24
CA PRO A 32 -3.14 30.14 -13.86
C PRO A 32 -3.30 31.07 -15.06
N ASP A 33 -3.84 32.24 -14.80
CA ASP A 33 -4.01 33.29 -15.80
C ASP A 33 -3.97 34.66 -15.11
N ASP A 34 -4.19 35.75 -15.85
CA ASP A 34 -4.01 37.09 -15.31
C ASP A 34 -5.35 37.78 -14.96
N LEU A 35 -6.45 37.03 -14.96
CA LEU A 35 -7.82 37.50 -14.72
C LEU A 35 -8.32 37.12 -13.31
N MET A 36 -8.80 38.11 -12.54
CA MET A 36 -9.54 37.90 -11.30
C MET A 36 -11.03 37.84 -11.59
N VAL A 37 -11.69 36.73 -11.27
CA VAL A 37 -13.13 36.55 -11.47
C VAL A 37 -13.90 36.58 -10.14
N TRP A 38 -14.66 37.65 -9.91
CA TRP A 38 -15.61 37.76 -8.80
C TRP A 38 -17.00 37.31 -9.23
N PHE A 39 -17.62 36.46 -8.41
CA PHE A 39 -18.95 35.94 -8.64
C PHE A 39 -19.96 36.57 -7.69
N LEU A 40 -20.95 37.28 -8.22
CA LEU A 40 -21.99 37.90 -7.40
C LEU A 40 -23.10 36.90 -7.13
N LEU A 41 -23.18 36.47 -5.87
CA LEU A 41 -24.20 35.56 -5.38
C LEU A 41 -25.27 36.35 -4.63
N GLY A 42 -26.53 36.09 -4.91
CA GLY A 42 -27.61 36.68 -4.15
C GLY A 42 -28.96 36.13 -4.56
N GLY A 43 -29.94 36.23 -3.66
CA GLY A 43 -31.31 35.85 -3.97
C GLY A 43 -32.03 36.87 -4.86
N LYS A 44 -33.29 36.58 -5.20
CA LYS A 44 -34.17 37.54 -5.89
C LYS A 44 -34.35 38.81 -5.05
N ASP A 45 -34.38 39.98 -5.71
CA ASP A 45 -34.64 41.29 -5.10
C ASP A 45 -33.68 41.73 -3.97
N VAL A 46 -32.52 41.07 -3.82
CA VAL A 46 -31.47 41.51 -2.90
C VAL A 46 -30.66 42.70 -3.46
N GLY A 47 -30.90 43.12 -4.70
CA GLY A 47 -30.24 44.30 -5.27
C GLY A 47 -28.94 44.04 -6.03
N LYS A 48 -28.66 42.82 -6.50
CA LYS A 48 -27.47 42.49 -7.32
C LYS A 48 -27.21 43.45 -8.47
N SER A 49 -28.22 43.68 -9.32
CA SER A 49 -28.06 44.58 -10.46
C SER A 49 -27.92 46.05 -10.06
N SER A 50 -28.53 46.46 -8.93
CA SER A 50 -28.33 47.82 -8.39
C SER A 50 -26.90 48.00 -7.86
N PHE A 51 -26.37 46.97 -7.21
CA PHE A 51 -24.98 46.92 -6.78
C PHE A 51 -24.00 47.01 -7.96
N LEU A 52 -24.21 46.23 -9.03
CA LEU A 52 -23.39 46.30 -10.24
C LEU A 52 -23.41 47.67 -10.91
N ASN A 53 -24.61 48.23 -11.10
CA ASN A 53 -24.75 49.55 -11.71
C ASN A 53 -24.04 50.63 -10.89
N ALA A 54 -24.14 50.54 -9.56
CA ALA A 54 -23.43 51.43 -8.65
C ALA A 54 -21.91 51.23 -8.77
N LEU A 55 -21.43 49.98 -8.74
CA LEU A 55 -20.01 49.64 -8.77
C LEU A 55 -19.31 50.19 -10.02
N PHE A 56 -19.97 50.13 -11.19
CA PHE A 56 -19.36 50.57 -12.44
C PHE A 56 -19.83 51.96 -12.92
N GLY A 57 -20.74 52.61 -12.18
CA GLY A 57 -21.27 53.94 -12.51
C GLY A 57 -22.00 54.00 -13.85
N LYS A 58 -22.46 52.87 -14.36
CA LYS A 58 -23.14 52.73 -15.66
C LYS A 58 -24.33 51.79 -15.52
N THR A 59 -25.36 52.03 -16.33
CA THR A 59 -26.47 51.09 -16.46
C THR A 59 -26.02 49.92 -17.33
N ILE A 60 -25.60 48.83 -16.68
CA ILE A 60 -25.13 47.58 -17.30
C ILE A 60 -26.35 46.79 -17.81
N ASN A 61 -27.46 46.78 -17.07
CA ASN A 61 -28.67 46.05 -17.45
C ASN A 61 -29.74 47.00 -17.99
N ALA A 62 -29.93 47.05 -19.32
CA ALA A 62 -30.90 47.93 -19.99
C ALA A 62 -32.27 47.26 -20.33
N GLU A 63 -32.49 45.98 -20.03
CA GLU A 63 -33.77 45.29 -20.30
C GLU A 63 -34.40 44.63 -19.04
N PRO A 64 -35.74 44.47 -18.98
CA PRO A 64 -36.55 45.29 -18.10
C PRO A 64 -36.92 44.64 -16.77
N ARG A 65 -36.96 45.50 -15.74
CA ARG A 65 -37.79 45.34 -14.54
C ARG A 65 -39.21 44.91 -14.95
N GLY A 66 -39.54 43.62 -14.81
CA GLY A 66 -40.92 43.17 -15.06
C GLY A 66 -41.14 41.72 -15.49
N SER A 67 -40.12 40.94 -15.87
CA SER A 67 -40.35 39.50 -16.06
C SER A 67 -40.47 38.82 -14.69
N ALA A 68 -41.49 37.97 -14.51
CA ALA A 68 -41.71 37.26 -13.25
C ALA A 68 -40.54 36.33 -12.87
N GLU A 69 -39.71 35.96 -13.85
CA GLU A 69 -38.65 34.94 -13.75
C GLU A 69 -37.28 35.46 -13.26
N GLY A 70 -37.06 36.77 -13.17
CA GLY A 70 -35.77 37.35 -12.73
C GLY A 70 -34.66 37.22 -13.78
N THR A 71 -33.40 37.47 -13.38
CA THR A 71 -32.23 37.36 -14.26
C THR A 71 -31.98 35.90 -14.63
N ALA A 72 -32.39 35.49 -15.82
CA ALA A 72 -32.27 34.10 -16.28
C ALA A 72 -30.90 33.75 -16.90
N ARG A 73 -30.07 34.75 -17.19
CA ARG A 73 -28.77 34.61 -17.87
C ARG A 73 -27.63 35.14 -17.02
N PHE A 74 -26.44 34.56 -17.17
CA PHE A 74 -25.24 35.13 -16.56
C PHE A 74 -24.83 36.39 -17.32
N VAL A 75 -24.29 37.38 -16.62
CA VAL A 75 -23.72 38.59 -17.24
C VAL A 75 -22.30 38.76 -16.74
N ALA A 76 -21.31 38.72 -17.63
CA ALA A 76 -19.92 38.97 -17.31
C ALA A 76 -19.51 40.38 -17.73
N TYR A 77 -19.18 41.22 -16.76
CA TYR A 77 -18.56 42.52 -16.99
C TYR A 77 -17.04 42.37 -16.91
N LEU A 78 -16.33 42.63 -18.01
CA LEU A 78 -14.88 42.43 -18.10
C LEU A 78 -14.22 43.27 -19.20
N HIS A 79 -12.90 43.35 -19.17
CA HIS A 79 -12.12 44.00 -20.22
C HIS A 79 -12.13 43.20 -21.53
N GLU A 80 -12.23 43.88 -22.68
CA GLU A 80 -12.31 43.23 -24.00
C GLU A 80 -11.15 42.25 -24.28
N ALA A 81 -9.95 42.58 -23.79
CA ALA A 81 -8.75 41.75 -23.94
C ALA A 81 -8.85 40.36 -23.29
N TYR A 82 -9.69 40.18 -22.25
CA TYR A 82 -9.81 38.93 -21.49
C TYR A 82 -11.04 38.10 -21.85
N ARG A 83 -11.81 38.50 -22.87
CA ARG A 83 -12.99 37.75 -23.33
C ARG A 83 -12.66 36.29 -23.66
N ALA A 84 -11.58 36.07 -24.43
CA ALA A 84 -11.17 34.72 -24.82
C ALA A 84 -10.73 33.86 -23.64
N GLU A 85 -10.11 34.48 -22.63
CA GLU A 85 -9.63 33.80 -21.42
C GLU A 85 -10.80 33.34 -20.55
N LEU A 86 -11.77 34.23 -20.29
CA LEU A 86 -12.99 33.85 -19.59
C LEU A 86 -13.80 32.80 -20.37
N GLN A 87 -13.91 32.95 -21.70
CA GLN A 87 -14.59 31.97 -22.54
C GLN A 87 -13.95 30.58 -22.42
N LYS A 88 -12.62 30.51 -22.33
CA LYS A 88 -11.88 29.26 -22.10
C LYS A 88 -12.16 28.68 -20.72
N ARG A 89 -12.27 29.50 -19.65
CA ARG A 89 -12.67 29.02 -18.32
C ARG A 89 -14.07 28.43 -18.32
N LEU A 90 -14.97 29.01 -19.12
CA LEU A 90 -16.38 28.60 -19.21
C LEU A 90 -16.63 27.46 -20.21
N ASP A 91 -15.61 27.02 -20.94
CA ASP A 91 -15.77 26.00 -21.98
C ASP A 91 -16.32 24.69 -21.41
N GLY A 92 -17.26 24.08 -22.13
CA GLY A 92 -17.99 22.87 -21.69
C GLY A 92 -19.07 23.08 -20.62
N LEU A 93 -19.26 24.30 -20.09
CA LEU A 93 -20.34 24.58 -19.15
C LEU A 93 -21.65 24.87 -19.88
N PRO A 94 -22.78 24.25 -19.49
CA PRO A 94 -24.09 24.47 -20.13
C PRO A 94 -24.77 25.73 -19.58
N ILE A 95 -24.09 26.87 -19.73
CA ILE A 95 -24.58 28.19 -19.31
C ILE A 95 -24.69 29.13 -20.51
N ASP A 96 -25.65 30.04 -20.43
CA ASP A 96 -25.79 31.16 -21.35
C ASP A 96 -25.23 32.41 -20.65
N ILE A 97 -24.17 32.99 -21.22
CA ILE A 97 -23.47 34.14 -20.64
C ILE A 97 -23.42 35.30 -21.63
N GLU A 98 -23.87 36.46 -21.16
CA GLU A 98 -23.77 37.72 -21.87
C GLU A 98 -22.49 38.44 -21.47
N PHE A 99 -21.68 38.85 -22.44
CA PHE A 99 -20.45 39.59 -22.19
C PHE A 99 -20.68 41.10 -22.33
N GLN A 100 -20.44 41.84 -21.26
CA GLN A 100 -20.41 43.30 -21.26
C GLN A 100 -18.97 43.78 -21.18
N LEU A 101 -18.45 44.19 -22.33
CA LEU A 101 -17.03 44.54 -22.49
C LEU A 101 -16.78 46.01 -22.18
N HIS A 102 -15.65 46.30 -21.52
CA HIS A 102 -15.13 47.65 -21.32
C HIS A 102 -13.66 47.76 -21.74
N GLN A 103 -13.18 49.01 -21.85
CA GLN A 103 -11.79 49.35 -22.20
C GLN A 103 -11.03 50.07 -21.07
N SER A 104 -11.59 50.04 -19.85
CA SER A 104 -10.92 50.63 -18.67
C SER A 104 -9.67 49.84 -18.28
N GLU A 105 -8.49 50.42 -18.51
CA GLU A 105 -7.20 49.82 -18.11
C GLU A 105 -7.05 49.65 -16.59
N ALA A 106 -7.71 50.49 -15.80
CA ALA A 106 -7.71 50.38 -14.34
C ALA A 106 -8.37 49.08 -13.85
N LEU A 107 -9.33 48.56 -14.63
CA LEU A 107 -10.12 47.35 -14.33
C LEU A 107 -9.74 46.19 -15.27
N ARG A 108 -8.60 46.29 -15.95
CA ARG A 108 -8.23 45.36 -17.02
C ARG A 108 -8.21 43.89 -16.58
N GLN A 109 -7.77 43.62 -15.36
CA GLN A 109 -7.61 42.28 -14.80
C GLN A 109 -8.83 41.82 -13.98
N LEU A 110 -9.93 42.57 -14.00
CA LEU A 110 -11.12 42.29 -13.22
C LEU A 110 -12.24 41.80 -14.12
N CYS A 111 -12.86 40.70 -13.73
CA CYS A 111 -14.15 40.27 -14.22
C CYS A 111 -15.13 40.14 -13.04
N VAL A 112 -16.33 40.68 -13.22
CA VAL A 112 -17.44 40.46 -12.29
C VAL A 112 -18.56 39.77 -13.04
N ILE A 113 -19.00 38.63 -12.53
CA ILE A 113 -20.10 37.84 -13.11
C ILE A 113 -21.33 38.01 -12.22
N ASP A 114 -22.40 38.58 -12.80
CA ASP A 114 -23.75 38.53 -12.22
C ASP A 114 -24.33 37.13 -12.42
N SER A 115 -24.74 36.49 -11.33
CA SER A 115 -25.38 35.18 -11.40
C SER A 115 -26.91 35.30 -11.37
N PRO A 116 -27.63 34.36 -12.00
CA PRO A 116 -29.06 34.18 -11.75
C PRO A 116 -29.38 34.02 -10.27
N ASP A 117 -30.63 34.28 -9.89
CA ASP A 117 -31.10 34.08 -8.52
C ASP A 117 -30.91 32.62 -8.09
N PHE A 118 -30.00 32.37 -7.14
CA PHE A 118 -29.70 31.01 -6.67
C PHE A 118 -30.68 30.52 -5.60
N ASP A 119 -31.55 31.39 -5.08
CA ASP A 119 -32.70 31.06 -4.21
C ASP A 119 -34.00 30.89 -5.02
N SER A 120 -33.90 30.79 -6.35
CA SER A 120 -35.05 30.66 -7.22
C SER A 120 -35.75 29.31 -7.03
N ARG A 121 -37.08 29.31 -7.21
CA ARG A 121 -37.88 28.06 -7.27
C ARG A 121 -37.54 27.21 -8.50
N PHE A 122 -36.77 27.74 -9.44
CA PHE A 122 -36.35 27.03 -10.65
C PHE A 122 -35.04 26.29 -10.39
N ASP A 123 -35.12 24.96 -10.21
CA ASP A 123 -33.95 24.08 -10.02
C ASP A 123 -32.87 24.27 -11.09
N ARG A 124 -33.27 24.66 -12.31
CA ARG A 124 -32.35 24.95 -13.40
C ARG A 124 -31.34 26.05 -13.05
N HIS A 125 -31.79 27.16 -12.47
CA HIS A 125 -30.91 28.29 -12.15
C HIS A 125 -29.92 27.91 -11.04
N VAL A 126 -30.41 27.26 -9.98
CA VAL A 126 -29.57 26.78 -8.88
C VAL A 126 -28.50 25.80 -9.38
N ASN A 127 -28.89 24.86 -10.25
CA ASN A 127 -27.96 23.90 -10.83
C ASN A 127 -26.93 24.56 -11.77
N GLN A 128 -27.31 25.58 -12.53
CA GLN A 128 -26.36 26.33 -13.35
C GLN A 128 -25.33 27.08 -12.51
N VAL A 129 -25.77 27.83 -11.50
CA VAL A 129 -24.89 28.54 -10.55
C VAL A 129 -23.93 27.56 -9.87
N ARG A 130 -24.45 26.42 -9.41
CA ARG A 130 -23.66 25.35 -8.81
C ARG A 130 -22.61 24.80 -9.76
N ARG A 131 -22.96 24.55 -11.03
CA ARG A 131 -22.00 24.04 -12.03
C ARG A 131 -20.86 25.00 -12.29
N VAL A 132 -21.12 26.31 -12.36
CA VAL A 132 -20.06 27.32 -12.57
C VAL A 132 -19.06 27.33 -11.42
N ILE A 133 -19.57 27.30 -10.18
CA ILE A 133 -18.74 27.30 -8.99
C ILE A 133 -17.95 25.99 -8.87
N GLN A 134 -18.61 24.84 -9.07
CA GLN A 134 -17.96 23.53 -9.02
C GLN A 134 -16.92 23.33 -10.15
N ALA A 135 -17.07 24.04 -11.26
CA ALA A 135 -16.08 24.05 -12.33
C ALA A 135 -14.84 24.89 -11.99
N GLY A 136 -14.83 25.56 -10.83
CA GLY A 136 -13.70 26.34 -10.35
C GLY A 136 -13.42 27.55 -11.24
N VAL A 137 -14.43 28.14 -11.87
CA VAL A 137 -14.26 29.29 -12.80
C VAL A 137 -13.91 30.58 -12.05
N THR A 138 -14.32 30.68 -10.80
CA THR A 138 -14.36 31.91 -10.00
C THR A 138 -13.23 31.94 -8.99
N ASP A 139 -12.62 33.10 -8.80
CA ASP A 139 -11.53 33.32 -7.84
C ASP A 139 -12.02 33.89 -6.50
N GLY A 140 -13.18 34.52 -6.52
CA GLY A 140 -13.84 34.99 -5.32
C GLY A 140 -15.34 35.13 -5.51
N ALA A 141 -16.05 35.34 -4.41
CA ALA A 141 -17.49 35.58 -4.44
C ALA A 141 -17.89 36.76 -3.56
N VAL A 142 -18.97 37.43 -3.94
CA VAL A 142 -19.64 38.44 -3.12
C VAL A 142 -21.04 37.94 -2.84
N LEU A 143 -21.32 37.60 -1.60
CA LEU A 143 -22.64 37.18 -1.15
C LEU A 143 -23.46 38.40 -0.75
N LEU A 144 -24.42 38.75 -1.60
CA LEU A 144 -25.39 39.82 -1.38
C LEU A 144 -26.65 39.27 -0.72
N ALA A 145 -26.96 39.79 0.46
CA ALA A 145 -28.19 39.53 1.18
C ALA A 145 -28.96 40.83 1.45
N SER A 146 -30.26 40.73 1.71
CA SER A 146 -31.05 41.85 2.23
C SER A 146 -31.47 41.56 3.68
N PRO A 147 -31.86 42.58 4.48
CA PRO A 147 -32.36 42.38 5.84
C PRO A 147 -33.50 41.37 5.94
N ALA A 148 -34.36 41.29 4.91
CA ALA A 148 -35.45 40.33 4.88
C ALA A 148 -35.01 38.88 4.58
N LYS A 149 -33.84 38.68 3.96
CA LYS A 149 -33.41 37.38 3.41
C LYS A 149 -32.16 36.79 4.06
N TYR A 150 -31.34 37.56 4.80
CA TYR A 150 -30.08 37.04 5.34
C TYR A 150 -30.26 35.94 6.40
N LYS A 151 -31.46 35.71 6.93
CA LYS A 151 -31.81 34.58 7.80
C LYS A 151 -32.49 33.41 7.07
N ASP A 152 -32.71 33.52 5.75
CA ASP A 152 -33.40 32.51 4.97
C ASP A 152 -32.58 31.21 4.95
N ARG A 153 -33.23 30.10 5.34
CA ARG A 153 -32.60 28.78 5.39
C ARG A 153 -32.22 28.27 4.00
N GLN A 154 -33.06 28.50 2.98
CA GLN A 154 -32.80 28.04 1.62
C GLN A 154 -31.59 28.75 1.02
N PHE A 155 -31.49 30.06 1.27
CA PHE A 155 -30.33 30.87 0.90
C PHE A 155 -29.03 30.30 1.49
N TRP A 156 -29.01 30.03 2.79
CA TRP A 156 -27.82 29.45 3.42
C TRP A 156 -27.50 28.03 2.97
N GLN A 157 -28.50 27.17 2.80
CA GLN A 157 -28.27 25.80 2.34
C GLN A 157 -27.68 25.74 0.93
N ALA A 158 -28.09 26.66 0.05
CA ALA A 158 -27.49 26.77 -1.27
C ALA A 158 -26.07 27.35 -1.18
N PHE A 159 -25.85 28.39 -0.38
CA PHE A 159 -24.52 28.98 -0.20
C PHE A 159 -23.51 28.04 0.45
N GLU A 160 -23.87 27.29 1.49
CA GLU A 160 -23.00 26.31 2.17
C GLU A 160 -22.42 25.30 1.19
N LYS A 161 -23.24 24.80 0.24
CA LYS A 161 -22.80 23.88 -0.82
C LYS A 161 -21.84 24.52 -1.82
N LEU A 162 -21.87 25.84 -1.94
CA LEU A 162 -21.04 26.62 -2.86
C LEU A 162 -19.74 27.09 -2.20
N ALA A 163 -19.78 27.40 -0.90
CA ALA A 163 -18.64 27.85 -0.12
C ALA A 163 -17.52 26.81 -0.05
N ASP A 164 -17.84 25.52 -0.19
CA ASP A 164 -16.86 24.43 -0.32
C ASP A 164 -16.03 24.47 -1.63
N ALA A 165 -16.21 25.45 -2.51
CA ALA A 165 -15.42 25.55 -3.75
C ALA A 165 -14.50 26.77 -3.79
N ILE A 166 -14.65 27.71 -2.86
CA ILE A 166 -13.95 29.00 -2.87
C ILE A 166 -13.24 29.15 -1.54
N SER A 167 -11.97 29.56 -1.56
CA SER A 167 -11.25 29.83 -0.32
C SER A 167 -12.03 30.84 0.53
N PRO A 168 -12.20 30.59 1.83
CA PRO A 168 -12.94 31.48 2.71
C PRO A 168 -12.46 32.93 2.72
N GLN A 169 -11.18 33.14 2.46
CA GLN A 169 -10.55 34.45 2.44
C GLN A 169 -11.02 35.33 1.26
N HIS A 170 -11.57 34.69 0.22
CA HIS A 170 -12.00 35.32 -1.02
C HIS A 170 -13.52 35.34 -1.18
N ILE A 171 -14.28 35.25 -0.07
CA ILE A 171 -15.71 35.55 -0.08
C ILE A 171 -16.00 36.79 0.77
N LEU A 172 -16.71 37.74 0.17
CA LEU A 172 -17.16 38.96 0.82
C LEU A 172 -18.65 38.84 1.12
N PHE A 173 -19.08 39.28 2.30
CA PHE A 173 -20.49 39.27 2.68
C PHE A 173 -21.01 40.69 2.72
N ALA A 174 -22.06 40.98 1.96
CA ALA A 174 -22.63 42.31 1.87
C ALA A 174 -24.15 42.28 2.14
N LEU A 175 -24.57 43.03 3.16
CA LEU A 175 -25.98 43.29 3.45
C LEU A 175 -26.39 44.59 2.77
N THR A 176 -27.19 44.43 1.72
CA THR A 176 -27.76 45.51 0.92
C THR A 176 -28.92 46.21 1.63
N LYS A 177 -29.35 47.36 1.11
CA LYS A 177 -30.49 48.14 1.65
C LYS A 177 -30.29 48.54 3.12
N ALA A 178 -29.05 48.87 3.49
CA ALA A 178 -28.70 49.27 4.85
C ALA A 178 -29.41 50.57 5.29
N ASP A 179 -29.78 51.43 4.34
CA ASP A 179 -30.62 52.61 4.56
C ASP A 179 -31.97 52.29 5.23
N SER A 180 -32.53 51.10 4.98
CA SER A 180 -33.80 50.66 5.57
C SER A 180 -33.70 50.24 7.04
N LEU A 181 -32.50 50.09 7.59
CA LEU A 181 -32.27 49.56 8.94
C LEU A 181 -32.34 50.62 10.05
N GLY A 182 -32.15 51.91 9.72
CA GLY A 182 -32.14 53.00 10.71
C GLY A 182 -31.20 52.73 11.88
N ASP A 183 -31.70 52.83 13.10
CA ASP A 183 -30.91 52.65 14.33
C ASP A 183 -30.44 51.19 14.57
N TYR A 184 -30.99 50.21 13.83
CA TYR A 184 -30.68 48.79 14.00
C TYR A 184 -29.42 48.32 13.25
N LEU A 185 -28.69 49.21 12.58
CA LEU A 185 -27.51 48.87 11.77
C LEU A 185 -26.48 48.02 12.51
N ALA A 186 -26.12 48.41 13.75
CA ALA A 186 -25.11 47.71 14.53
C ALA A 186 -25.58 46.31 14.97
N GLU A 187 -26.84 46.19 15.39
CA GLU A 187 -27.44 44.93 15.82
C GLU A 187 -27.53 43.95 14.65
N VAL A 188 -28.04 44.39 13.50
CA VAL A 188 -28.18 43.55 12.31
C VAL A 188 -26.81 43.13 11.77
N ARG A 189 -25.79 43.99 11.82
CA ARG A 189 -24.41 43.59 11.48
C ARG A 189 -23.93 42.47 12.39
N ALA A 190 -24.04 42.65 13.70
CA ALA A 190 -23.59 41.66 14.67
C ALA A 190 -24.29 40.31 14.48
N ASP A 191 -25.61 40.34 14.26
CA ASP A 191 -26.42 39.14 14.04
C ASP A 191 -26.15 38.47 12.68
N PHE A 192 -25.89 39.23 11.61
CA PHE A 192 -25.47 38.66 10.33
C PHE A 192 -24.07 38.03 10.43
N THR A 193 -23.11 38.71 11.08
CA THR A 193 -21.78 38.16 11.38
C THR A 193 -21.88 36.86 12.19
N ALA A 194 -22.70 36.85 13.25
CA ALA A 194 -22.94 35.65 14.06
C ALA A 194 -23.60 34.51 13.24
N THR A 195 -24.47 34.86 12.29
CA THR A 195 -25.10 33.89 11.40
C THR A 195 -24.06 33.26 10.45
N ILE A 196 -23.19 34.07 9.83
CA ILE A 196 -22.07 33.58 9.01
C ILE A 196 -21.17 32.64 9.82
N ALA A 197 -20.74 33.09 11.00
CA ALA A 197 -19.90 32.31 11.91
C ALA A 197 -20.52 30.94 12.25
N ARG A 198 -21.79 30.92 12.65
CA ARG A 198 -22.50 29.68 13.01
C ARG A 198 -22.67 28.73 11.82
N ARG A 199 -22.96 29.26 10.63
CA ARG A 199 -23.25 28.47 9.43
C ARG A 199 -21.98 27.90 8.80
N LEU A 200 -20.91 28.69 8.81
CA LEU A 200 -19.68 28.37 8.14
C LEU A 200 -18.57 27.93 9.10
N GLY A 201 -18.87 27.52 10.34
CA GLY A 201 -17.97 27.37 11.51
C GLY A 201 -16.49 27.00 11.30
N ARG A 202 -16.14 26.26 10.25
CA ARG A 202 -14.76 26.05 9.77
C ARG A 202 -14.03 27.34 9.32
N TRP A 203 -14.78 28.41 9.06
CA TRP A 203 -14.31 29.70 8.59
C TRP A 203 -13.65 30.55 9.68
N GLN A 204 -14.04 30.38 10.94
CA GLN A 204 -13.50 31.19 12.05
C GLN A 204 -12.05 30.78 12.38
N ASP A 205 -11.72 29.49 12.28
CA ASP A 205 -10.39 28.98 12.62
C ASP A 205 -9.33 29.41 11.57
N GLN A 206 -9.71 29.50 10.29
CA GLN A 206 -8.81 29.88 9.19
C GLN A 206 -8.61 31.40 9.06
N THR A 207 -9.57 32.19 9.51
CA THR A 207 -9.52 33.65 9.45
C THR A 207 -8.75 34.25 10.63
N ALA A 208 -8.76 33.59 11.80
CA ALA A 208 -8.03 34.00 13.00
C ALA A 208 -6.48 33.95 12.85
N THR A 209 -5.97 33.16 11.92
CA THR A 209 -4.52 33.00 11.64
C THR A 209 -4.01 33.95 10.55
N SER A 210 -4.89 34.67 9.86
CA SER A 210 -4.53 35.58 8.79
C SER A 210 -4.04 36.92 9.36
N ARG A 211 -2.74 37.18 9.19
CA ARG A 211 -1.91 38.23 9.80
C ARG A 211 -2.23 39.69 9.40
N ARG A 212 -3.46 40.01 8.98
CA ARG A 212 -3.86 41.38 8.59
C ARG A 212 -4.73 42.02 9.67
N ASP A 213 -4.43 43.28 9.97
CA ASP A 213 -5.16 44.16 10.92
C ASP A 213 -6.63 44.46 10.53
N GLU A 214 -7.18 43.79 9.52
CA GLU A 214 -8.61 43.86 9.21
C GLU A 214 -9.32 42.65 9.82
N PRO A 215 -10.36 42.84 10.66
CA PRO A 215 -11.13 41.74 11.21
C PRO A 215 -11.68 40.93 10.03
N ALA A 216 -11.23 39.68 9.93
CA ALA A 216 -11.41 38.79 8.78
C ALA A 216 -12.87 38.31 8.56
N THR A 217 -13.84 39.03 9.11
CA THR A 217 -15.27 38.90 8.81
C THR A 217 -15.91 40.29 8.70
N ALA A 218 -15.40 41.09 7.76
CA ALA A 218 -16.04 42.35 7.40
C ALA A 218 -17.33 42.06 6.63
N VAL A 219 -18.44 41.88 7.35
CA VAL A 219 -19.78 42.05 6.78
C VAL A 219 -19.89 43.51 6.36
N PHE A 220 -20.08 43.78 5.07
CA PHE A 220 -20.29 45.12 4.52
C PHE A 220 -21.77 45.46 4.60
N LEU A 221 -22.14 46.52 5.32
CA LEU A 221 -23.48 47.10 5.21
C LEU A 221 -23.43 48.14 4.09
N ILE A 222 -24.27 48.00 3.08
CA ILE A 222 -24.22 48.87 1.90
C ILE A 222 -25.60 49.37 1.50
N ASP A 223 -25.63 50.59 0.98
CA ASP A 223 -26.71 51.08 0.13
C ASP A 223 -26.12 51.40 -1.26
N SER A 224 -26.51 50.60 -2.25
CA SER A 224 -26.03 50.74 -3.62
C SER A 224 -26.59 51.98 -4.34
N LEU A 225 -27.75 52.50 -3.93
CA LEU A 225 -28.36 53.65 -4.60
C LEU A 225 -27.63 54.94 -4.26
N THR A 226 -27.26 55.12 -2.99
CA THR A 226 -26.56 56.32 -2.50
C THR A 226 -25.06 56.14 -2.36
N LYS A 227 -24.53 54.91 -2.52
CA LYS A 227 -23.13 54.54 -2.25
C LYS A 227 -22.68 54.88 -0.82
N ASN A 228 -23.59 54.81 0.14
CA ASN A 228 -23.31 55.09 1.55
C ASN A 228 -22.85 53.85 2.34
N PHE A 229 -22.54 54.06 3.62
CA PHE A 229 -22.08 53.05 4.58
C PHE A 229 -20.73 52.45 4.18
N ASP A 230 -20.62 51.12 4.10
CA ASP A 230 -19.38 50.44 3.71
C ASP A 230 -19.22 50.30 2.18
N PHE A 231 -20.12 50.88 1.38
CA PHE A 231 -20.05 50.75 -0.08
C PHE A 231 -18.69 51.22 -0.64
N PRO A 232 -18.13 52.39 -0.25
CA PRO A 232 -16.82 52.82 -0.75
C PRO A 232 -15.70 51.83 -0.41
N ARG A 233 -15.72 51.23 0.80
CA ARG A 233 -14.73 50.22 1.20
C ARG A 233 -14.87 48.93 0.40
N LEU A 234 -16.09 48.49 0.12
CA LEU A 234 -16.36 47.33 -0.71
C LEU A 234 -15.98 47.59 -2.18
N GLU A 235 -16.27 48.78 -2.68
CA GLU A 235 -15.88 49.25 -4.01
C GLU A 235 -14.35 49.28 -4.15
N ASP A 236 -13.63 49.89 -3.21
CA ASP A 236 -12.17 49.89 -3.17
C ASP A 236 -11.61 48.47 -3.13
N ARG A 237 -12.22 47.56 -2.37
CA ARG A 237 -11.80 46.16 -2.28
C ARG A 237 -11.96 45.44 -3.63
N LEU A 238 -13.11 45.59 -4.29
CA LEU A 238 -13.44 44.89 -5.53
C LEU A 238 -12.77 45.50 -6.77
N LEU A 239 -12.66 46.82 -6.81
CA LEU A 239 -12.09 47.59 -7.94
C LEU A 239 -10.61 47.93 -7.73
N SER A 240 -10.01 47.50 -6.61
CA SER A 240 -8.57 47.66 -6.40
C SER A 240 -7.83 47.10 -7.60
N ARG A 241 -6.89 47.89 -8.14
CA ARG A 241 -6.04 47.45 -9.24
C ARG A 241 -5.17 46.31 -8.73
N MET A 242 -5.57 45.08 -9.02
CA MET A 242 -4.78 43.89 -8.70
C MET A 242 -3.66 43.78 -9.71
N THR A 243 -2.45 43.55 -9.23
CA THR A 243 -1.32 43.17 -10.07
C THR A 243 -1.46 41.71 -10.50
N THR A 244 -0.84 41.32 -11.62
CA THR A 244 -0.74 39.91 -12.03
C THR A 244 -0.22 39.00 -10.92
N ALA A 245 0.73 39.48 -10.10
CA ALA A 245 1.27 38.71 -8.98
C ALA A 245 0.21 38.47 -7.88
N GLU A 246 -0.64 39.47 -7.59
CA GLU A 246 -1.73 39.32 -6.62
C GLU A 246 -2.83 38.40 -7.12
N VAL A 247 -3.21 38.50 -8.40
CA VAL A 247 -4.18 37.57 -9.02
C VAL A 247 -3.68 36.14 -8.93
N ARG A 248 -2.41 35.90 -9.29
CA ARG A 248 -1.80 34.56 -9.17
C ARG A 248 -1.75 34.07 -7.74
N ARG A 249 -1.43 34.92 -6.76
CA ARG A 249 -1.46 34.53 -5.35
C ARG A 249 -2.85 34.05 -4.93
N VAL A 250 -3.90 34.79 -5.29
CA VAL A 250 -5.29 34.41 -5.00
C VAL A 250 -5.65 33.08 -5.67
N GLN A 251 -5.29 32.91 -6.95
CA GLN A 251 -5.50 31.66 -7.68
C GLN A 251 -4.74 30.49 -7.05
N ASP A 252 -3.50 30.69 -6.60
CA ASP A 252 -2.69 29.67 -5.94
C ASP A 252 -3.30 29.27 -4.59
N GLU A 253 -3.75 30.24 -3.77
CA GLU A 253 -4.48 29.99 -2.52
C GLU A 253 -5.77 29.20 -2.75
N ASN A 254 -6.54 29.56 -3.79
CA ASN A 254 -7.75 28.81 -4.18
C ASN A 254 -7.40 27.41 -4.68
N GLN A 255 -6.34 27.24 -5.46
CA GLN A 255 -5.89 25.94 -5.93
C GLN A 255 -5.42 25.04 -4.78
N GLN A 256 -4.74 25.60 -3.78
CA GLN A 256 -4.35 24.87 -2.57
C GLN A 256 -5.60 24.44 -1.78
N HIS A 257 -6.51 25.37 -1.53
CA HIS A 257 -7.76 25.08 -0.81
C HIS A 257 -8.60 23.99 -1.52
N ALA A 258 -8.80 24.12 -2.82
CA ALA A 258 -9.54 23.14 -3.61
C ALA A 258 -8.79 21.79 -3.70
N ALA A 259 -7.46 21.78 -3.68
CA ALA A 259 -6.70 20.54 -3.59
C ALA A 259 -6.90 19.84 -2.23
N GLU A 260 -6.87 20.57 -1.11
CA GLU A 260 -7.16 20.04 0.23
C GLU A 260 -8.58 19.47 0.32
N LEU A 261 -9.57 20.18 -0.22
CA LEU A 261 -10.94 19.69 -0.26
C LEU A 261 -11.10 18.46 -1.15
N GLY A 262 -10.46 18.45 -2.31
CA GLY A 262 -10.46 17.30 -3.20
C GLY A 262 -9.79 16.07 -2.58
N LEU A 263 -8.69 16.25 -1.83
CA LEU A 263 -8.05 15.19 -1.05
C LEU A 263 -8.98 14.63 0.03
N ASN A 264 -9.62 15.51 0.79
CA ASN A 264 -10.60 15.10 1.80
C ASN A 264 -11.79 14.36 1.17
N GLN A 265 -12.20 14.77 -0.04
CA GLN A 265 -13.26 14.11 -0.77
C GLN A 265 -12.85 12.74 -1.28
N ILE A 266 -11.64 12.58 -1.84
CA ILE A 266 -11.04 11.29 -2.20
C ILE A 266 -11.02 10.37 -0.96
N ARG A 267 -10.53 10.88 0.17
CA ARG A 267 -10.44 10.11 1.41
C ARG A 267 -11.79 9.59 1.89
N ARG A 268 -12.83 10.42 1.85
CA ARG A 268 -14.19 10.03 2.23
C ARG A 268 -14.82 9.09 1.21
N HIS A 269 -14.68 9.38 -0.10
CA HIS A 269 -15.27 8.60 -1.19
C HIS A 269 -14.78 7.16 -1.17
N TYR A 270 -13.47 6.97 -0.97
CA TYR A 270 -12.85 5.66 -0.92
C TYR A 270 -12.77 5.06 0.50
N GLN A 271 -13.33 5.74 1.51
CA GLN A 271 -13.29 5.31 2.91
C GLN A 271 -11.88 4.92 3.38
N LEU A 272 -10.86 5.72 3.02
CA LEU A 272 -9.46 5.31 3.20
C LEU A 272 -9.09 5.07 4.67
N ASP A 273 -9.76 5.73 5.61
CA ASP A 273 -9.56 5.52 7.05
C ASP A 273 -10.09 4.17 7.53
N GLU A 274 -11.26 3.78 7.04
CA GLU A 274 -11.86 2.49 7.33
C GLU A 274 -11.04 1.38 6.66
N PHE A 275 -10.61 1.62 5.43
CA PHE A 275 -9.69 0.73 4.71
C PHE A 275 -8.38 0.53 5.46
N GLN A 276 -7.71 1.60 5.88
CA GLN A 276 -6.46 1.52 6.64
C GLN A 276 -6.67 0.80 7.97
N THR A 277 -7.79 1.04 8.65
CA THR A 277 -8.12 0.37 9.91
C THR A 277 -8.34 -1.13 9.69
N ALA A 278 -9.11 -1.53 8.67
CA ALA A 278 -9.35 -2.92 8.31
C ALA A 278 -8.06 -3.63 7.90
N LEU A 279 -7.21 -2.94 7.14
CA LEU A 279 -5.90 -3.43 6.72
C LEU A 279 -4.97 -3.67 7.92
N ASN A 280 -4.93 -2.73 8.88
CA ASN A 280 -4.13 -2.89 10.10
C ASN A 280 -4.62 -4.06 10.96
N ARG A 281 -5.94 -4.27 11.07
CA ARG A 281 -6.52 -5.44 11.76
C ARG A 281 -6.19 -6.76 11.04
N ALA A 282 -6.19 -6.77 9.72
CA ALA A 282 -5.82 -7.94 8.93
C ALA A 282 -4.31 -8.22 8.97
N ALA A 283 -3.50 -7.18 9.19
CA ALA A 283 -2.05 -7.25 9.32
C ALA A 283 -1.58 -7.57 10.76
N ASP A 284 -2.50 -7.70 11.71
CA ASP A 284 -2.20 -8.00 13.10
C ASP A 284 -1.52 -9.37 13.23
N PRO A 285 -0.27 -9.45 13.71
CA PRO A 285 0.47 -10.70 13.82
C PRO A 285 -0.24 -11.75 14.68
N GLU A 286 -0.87 -11.35 15.79
CA GLU A 286 -1.55 -12.29 16.71
C GLU A 286 -2.73 -12.95 16.02
N ARG A 287 -3.52 -12.16 15.28
CA ARG A 287 -4.65 -12.68 14.49
C ARG A 287 -4.18 -13.57 13.34
N GLN A 288 -3.08 -13.21 12.68
CA GLN A 288 -2.51 -14.04 11.61
C GLN A 288 -2.04 -15.40 12.14
N GLU A 289 -1.44 -15.41 13.33
CA GLU A 289 -1.05 -16.64 14.02
C GLU A 289 -2.27 -17.48 14.43
N GLU A 290 -3.32 -16.86 14.97
CA GLU A 290 -4.57 -17.55 15.31
C GLU A 290 -5.22 -18.21 14.07
N ILE A 291 -5.32 -17.47 12.96
CA ILE A 291 -5.84 -18.00 11.70
C ILE A 291 -4.93 -19.14 11.21
N PHE A 292 -3.61 -18.92 11.23
CA PHE A 292 -2.66 -19.94 10.82
C PHE A 292 -2.84 -21.23 11.63
N ASP A 293 -2.95 -21.14 12.95
CA ASP A 293 -3.10 -22.30 13.84
C ASP A 293 -4.45 -23.02 13.65
N SER A 294 -5.51 -22.29 13.32
CA SER A 294 -6.82 -22.86 12.98
C SER A 294 -6.76 -23.71 11.70
N TYR A 295 -6.09 -23.21 10.65
CA TYR A 295 -5.95 -23.92 9.38
C TYR A 295 -4.77 -24.89 9.34
N PHE A 296 -3.72 -24.70 10.12
CA PHE A 296 -2.52 -25.53 10.14
C PHE A 296 -2.16 -25.91 11.57
N PRO A 297 -3.06 -26.62 12.29
CA PRO A 297 -2.82 -26.95 13.69
C PRO A 297 -1.64 -27.92 13.78
N ALA A 298 -0.93 -27.96 14.92
CA ALA A 298 0.23 -28.84 15.10
C ALA A 298 0.04 -30.32 14.64
N PRO A 299 -1.14 -30.96 14.82
CA PRO A 299 -1.41 -32.31 14.27
C PRO A 299 -1.26 -32.43 12.75
N TYR A 300 -1.50 -31.35 12.00
CA TYR A 300 -1.28 -31.29 10.55
C TYR A 300 0.17 -31.59 10.20
N PHE A 301 1.10 -30.88 10.82
CA PHE A 301 2.54 -31.05 10.60
C PHE A 301 3.04 -32.42 11.07
N LEU A 302 2.49 -32.95 12.16
CA LEU A 302 2.80 -34.30 12.63
C LEU A 302 2.42 -35.36 11.59
N LEU A 303 1.21 -35.29 11.02
CA LEU A 303 0.78 -36.22 9.96
C LEU A 303 1.64 -36.07 8.70
N LEU A 304 1.98 -34.84 8.32
CA LEU A 304 2.85 -34.60 7.17
C LEU A 304 4.24 -35.23 7.39
N GLY A 305 4.79 -35.08 8.59
CA GLY A 305 6.02 -35.73 9.03
C GLY A 305 5.94 -37.25 8.99
N GLU A 306 4.83 -37.85 9.45
CA GLU A 306 4.60 -39.29 9.34
C GLU A 306 4.52 -39.76 7.90
N ARG A 307 3.86 -39.01 7.00
CA ARG A 307 3.80 -39.33 5.57
C ARG A 307 5.18 -39.23 4.90
N LEU A 308 5.97 -38.21 5.24
CA LEU A 308 7.37 -38.12 4.80
C LEU A 308 8.17 -39.34 5.27
N ARG A 309 7.98 -39.73 6.54
CA ARG A 309 8.69 -40.88 7.14
C ARG A 309 8.31 -42.21 6.50
N ASN A 310 7.03 -42.40 6.16
CA ASN A 310 6.49 -43.65 5.62
C ASN A 310 6.63 -43.77 4.09
N ARG A 311 6.98 -42.70 3.38
CA ARG A 311 7.25 -42.73 1.94
C ARG A 311 8.56 -43.46 1.67
N GLU A 312 8.44 -44.72 1.28
CA GLU A 312 9.58 -45.58 0.96
C GLU A 312 10.49 -44.97 -0.11
N GLU A 313 9.94 -44.23 -1.08
CA GLU A 313 10.71 -43.51 -2.11
C GLU A 313 11.60 -42.40 -1.55
N ILE A 314 11.11 -41.61 -0.59
CA ILE A 314 11.88 -40.53 0.04
C ILE A 314 13.02 -41.17 0.83
N GLY A 315 12.72 -42.21 1.61
CA GLY A 315 13.71 -43.00 2.32
C GLY A 315 14.74 -43.65 1.38
N LEU A 316 14.31 -44.22 0.25
CA LEU A 316 15.17 -44.83 -0.76
C LEU A 316 16.06 -43.80 -1.46
N ARG A 317 15.53 -42.64 -1.84
CA ARG A 317 16.31 -41.58 -2.51
C ARG A 317 17.29 -40.90 -1.55
N LEU A 318 16.91 -40.65 -0.29
CA LEU A 318 17.84 -40.24 0.76
C LEU A 318 18.94 -41.29 0.96
N ARG A 319 18.59 -42.59 1.05
CA ARG A 319 19.59 -43.66 1.15
C ARG A 319 20.52 -43.71 -0.06
N ARG A 320 20.01 -43.50 -1.28
CA ARG A 320 20.83 -43.43 -2.51
C ARG A 320 21.74 -42.21 -2.51
N GLY A 321 21.26 -41.05 -2.07
CA GLY A 321 22.08 -39.85 -1.90
C GLY A 321 23.16 -40.00 -0.85
N LEU A 322 22.81 -40.65 0.27
CA LEU A 322 23.76 -41.01 1.31
C LEU A 322 24.81 -41.99 0.78
N ALA A 323 24.42 -42.96 -0.04
CA ALA A 323 25.34 -43.91 -0.66
C ALA A 323 26.27 -43.23 -1.69
N ALA A 324 25.73 -42.35 -2.54
CA ALA A 324 26.50 -41.64 -3.57
C ALA A 324 27.50 -40.64 -2.97
N ASN A 325 27.13 -39.90 -1.92
CA ASN A 325 28.06 -39.01 -1.23
C ASN A 325 29.11 -39.78 -0.42
N ALA A 326 28.75 -40.94 0.14
CA ALA A 326 29.71 -41.83 0.81
C ALA A 326 30.76 -42.38 -0.16
N GLU A 327 30.42 -42.66 -1.43
CA GLU A 327 31.39 -43.07 -2.45
C GLU A 327 32.49 -42.03 -2.69
N HIS A 328 32.21 -40.74 -2.51
CA HIS A 328 33.17 -39.66 -2.73
C HIS A 328 33.99 -39.27 -1.48
N THR A 329 33.54 -39.61 -0.27
CA THR A 329 34.22 -39.20 0.98
C THR A 329 34.92 -40.34 1.74
N LEU A 330 34.68 -41.61 1.40
CA LEU A 330 35.32 -42.75 2.05
C LEU A 330 36.65 -43.09 1.37
N ALA A 331 37.76 -42.57 1.92
CA ALA A 331 39.14 -42.79 1.45
C ALA A 331 39.63 -44.26 1.42
N GLY A 332 38.81 -45.23 1.84
CA GLY A 332 39.12 -46.67 1.77
C GLY A 332 38.12 -47.49 0.94
N PHE A 333 37.06 -46.87 0.41
CA PHE A 333 36.06 -47.56 -0.41
C PHE A 333 36.62 -48.10 -1.73
N PRO A 334 37.62 -47.47 -2.40
CA PRO A 334 38.25 -48.05 -3.60
C PRO A 334 38.95 -49.38 -3.35
N THR A 335 39.46 -49.61 -2.13
CA THR A 335 40.17 -50.85 -1.75
C THR A 335 39.17 -51.97 -1.47
N ILE A 336 38.05 -51.66 -0.81
CA ILE A 336 36.94 -52.60 -0.60
C ILE A 336 36.21 -52.89 -1.93
N LEU A 337 36.01 -51.88 -2.77
CA LEU A 337 35.55 -52.06 -4.16
C LEU A 337 36.59 -52.77 -5.02
N GLY A 338 37.89 -52.71 -4.72
CA GLY A 338 38.91 -53.48 -5.43
C GLY A 338 38.77 -54.99 -5.15
N VAL A 339 38.61 -55.35 -3.88
CA VAL A 339 38.35 -56.73 -3.44
C VAL A 339 36.95 -57.20 -3.88
N GLY A 340 35.95 -56.31 -3.84
CA GLY A 340 34.59 -56.56 -4.34
C GLY A 340 34.48 -56.62 -5.87
N ARG A 341 35.26 -55.82 -6.62
CA ARG A 341 35.37 -55.89 -8.09
C ARG A 341 36.00 -57.19 -8.54
N TRP A 342 36.90 -57.76 -7.73
CA TRP A 342 37.49 -59.07 -7.99
C TRP A 342 36.48 -60.21 -7.79
N PHE A 343 35.52 -60.06 -6.86
CA PHE A 343 34.43 -61.02 -6.63
C PHE A 343 33.13 -60.75 -7.43
N GLY A 344 32.95 -59.55 -7.99
CA GLY A 344 31.65 -59.04 -8.43
C GLY A 344 31.62 -58.48 -9.86
N SER A 345 32.25 -59.14 -10.82
CA SER A 345 32.17 -58.84 -12.26
C SER A 345 30.77 -59.03 -12.89
N LEU A 346 29.68 -58.87 -12.11
CA LEU A 346 28.31 -59.14 -12.53
C LEU A 346 27.27 -58.01 -12.30
N LEU A 347 27.60 -56.81 -11.81
CA LEU A 347 26.58 -55.74 -11.67
C LEU A 347 27.02 -54.32 -12.06
N PRO A 348 26.14 -53.50 -12.68
CA PRO A 348 26.49 -52.20 -13.25
C PRO A 348 26.01 -51.03 -12.36
N PHE A 349 26.93 -50.34 -11.68
CA PHE A 349 26.63 -49.06 -11.05
C PHE A 349 27.81 -48.11 -11.21
N ARG A 350 27.71 -47.17 -12.16
CA ARG A 350 28.78 -46.17 -12.42
C ARG A 350 28.27 -44.77 -12.82
N GLN A 351 26.98 -44.47 -12.71
CA GLN A 351 26.37 -43.23 -13.25
C GLN A 351 25.65 -42.33 -12.23
N ALA A 352 25.81 -42.54 -10.92
CA ALA A 352 24.88 -41.98 -9.92
C ALA A 352 25.22 -40.59 -9.33
N GLY A 353 26.43 -40.05 -9.55
CA GLY A 353 26.86 -38.80 -8.90
C GLY A 353 26.28 -37.51 -9.51
N GLY A 354 26.17 -37.42 -10.84
CA GLY A 354 25.59 -36.26 -11.54
C GLY A 354 24.06 -36.26 -11.55
N GLN A 355 23.44 -37.44 -11.57
CA GLN A 355 21.98 -37.63 -11.53
C GLN A 355 21.34 -37.27 -10.18
N PHE A 356 22.12 -36.92 -9.15
CA PHE A 356 21.56 -36.70 -7.81
C PHE A 356 20.83 -35.36 -7.68
N ALA A 357 21.29 -34.31 -8.35
CA ALA A 357 20.59 -33.03 -8.42
C ALA A 357 19.39 -33.11 -9.39
N ASP A 358 19.61 -33.64 -10.60
CA ASP A 358 18.58 -33.75 -11.64
C ASP A 358 17.40 -34.67 -11.24
N ASN A 359 17.64 -35.76 -10.50
CA ASN A 359 16.56 -36.64 -10.01
C ASN A 359 15.79 -36.04 -8.82
N PHE A 360 16.33 -35.01 -8.16
CA PHE A 360 15.60 -34.30 -7.10
C PHE A 360 14.62 -33.28 -7.66
N ASP A 361 14.93 -32.66 -8.81
CA ASP A 361 14.00 -31.80 -9.54
C ASP A 361 12.77 -32.56 -10.06
N GLU A 362 12.84 -33.90 -10.17
CA GLU A 362 11.71 -34.76 -10.54
C GLU A 362 10.88 -35.27 -9.34
N LEU A 363 11.16 -34.88 -8.10
CA LEU A 363 10.33 -35.22 -6.94
C LEU A 363 9.01 -34.45 -6.94
N ARG A 364 8.14 -34.78 -7.90
CA ARG A 364 6.73 -34.37 -7.88
C ARG A 364 6.02 -35.17 -6.80
N LEU A 365 5.89 -34.60 -5.61
CA LEU A 365 4.97 -35.11 -4.60
C LEU A 365 3.55 -35.04 -5.19
N PRO A 366 2.78 -36.14 -5.19
CA PRO A 366 1.41 -36.08 -5.70
C PRO A 366 0.57 -35.17 -4.81
N ALA A 367 -0.42 -34.49 -5.38
CA ALA A 367 -1.30 -33.58 -4.64
C ALA A 367 -1.93 -34.21 -3.38
N SER A 368 -2.19 -35.53 -3.41
CA SER A 368 -2.70 -36.29 -2.26
C SER A 368 -1.78 -36.28 -1.04
N PHE A 369 -0.48 -36.02 -1.24
CA PHE A 369 0.50 -35.93 -0.16
C PHE A 369 0.15 -34.81 0.82
N PHE A 370 -0.40 -33.71 0.30
CA PHE A 370 -0.72 -32.50 1.04
C PHE A 370 -2.19 -32.46 1.52
N GLN A 371 -2.93 -33.57 1.45
CA GLN A 371 -4.33 -33.63 1.88
C GLN A 371 -4.46 -33.79 3.40
N TRP A 372 -5.32 -32.99 4.04
CA TRP A 372 -5.72 -33.17 5.44
C TRP A 372 -7.23 -33.38 5.51
N GLY A 373 -7.64 -34.58 5.93
CA GLY A 373 -9.05 -34.98 5.78
C GLY A 373 -9.45 -35.07 4.30
N GLN A 374 -10.45 -34.30 3.89
CA GLN A 374 -10.92 -34.20 2.50
C GLN A 374 -10.33 -32.99 1.74
N GLU A 375 -9.64 -32.08 2.44
CA GLU A 375 -9.15 -30.83 1.86
C GLU A 375 -7.70 -30.99 1.40
N ASN A 376 -7.35 -30.38 0.27
CA ASN A 376 -5.95 -30.27 -0.15
C ASN A 376 -5.32 -28.99 0.46
N LEU A 377 -3.99 -28.91 0.46
CA LEU A 377 -3.25 -27.76 0.99
C LEU A 377 -3.58 -26.45 0.29
N THR A 378 -3.82 -26.47 -1.02
CA THR A 378 -4.21 -25.29 -1.79
C THR A 378 -5.54 -24.73 -1.30
N ASP A 379 -6.56 -25.58 -1.08
CA ASP A 379 -7.87 -25.21 -0.57
C ASP A 379 -7.77 -24.62 0.85
N ARG A 380 -6.96 -25.24 1.73
CA ARG A 380 -6.74 -24.76 3.10
C ARG A 380 -6.01 -23.43 3.12
N LEU A 381 -5.00 -23.26 2.27
CA LEU A 381 -4.28 -22.00 2.16
C LEU A 381 -5.17 -20.89 1.59
N LEU A 382 -5.99 -21.18 0.58
CA LEU A 382 -6.96 -20.23 0.04
C LEU A 382 -8.01 -19.86 1.09
N ALA A 383 -8.50 -20.81 1.88
CA ALA A 383 -9.41 -20.55 2.98
C ALA A 383 -8.78 -19.68 4.07
N ALA A 384 -7.55 -20.01 4.49
CA ALA A 384 -6.78 -19.19 5.44
C ALA A 384 -6.57 -17.76 4.92
N ARG A 385 -6.14 -17.59 3.66
CA ARG A 385 -5.98 -16.28 3.02
C ARG A 385 -7.30 -15.49 2.96
N ARG A 386 -8.41 -16.16 2.63
CA ARG A 386 -9.75 -15.56 2.64
C ARG A 386 -10.16 -15.13 4.05
N GLU A 387 -9.83 -15.91 5.06
CA GLU A 387 -10.12 -15.55 6.45
C GLU A 387 -9.28 -14.37 6.94
N THR A 388 -7.98 -14.34 6.61
CA THR A 388 -7.10 -13.19 6.87
C THR A 388 -7.65 -11.93 6.21
N GLY A 389 -8.13 -12.06 4.98
CA GLY A 389 -8.74 -10.97 4.20
C GLY A 389 -10.24 -10.77 4.45
N ALA A 390 -10.89 -11.46 5.39
CA ALA A 390 -12.35 -11.53 5.44
C ALA A 390 -13.03 -10.17 5.62
N GLU A 391 -12.41 -9.28 6.39
CA GLU A 391 -12.91 -7.92 6.62
C GLU A 391 -12.78 -7.07 5.35
N LEU A 392 -11.64 -7.19 4.64
CA LEU A 392 -11.42 -6.52 3.36
C LEU A 392 -12.30 -7.10 2.24
N LEU A 393 -12.50 -8.41 2.18
CA LEU A 393 -13.41 -9.07 1.24
C LEU A 393 -14.86 -8.58 1.40
N ARG A 394 -15.30 -8.36 2.64
CA ARG A 394 -16.66 -7.90 2.92
C ARG A 394 -16.92 -6.50 2.37
N GLN A 395 -15.92 -5.62 2.43
CA GLN A 395 -16.06 -4.20 2.08
C GLN A 395 -15.53 -3.89 0.65
N TRP A 396 -14.52 -4.63 0.19
CA TRP A 396 -13.83 -4.49 -1.10
C TRP A 396 -13.55 -5.85 -1.75
N PRO A 397 -14.60 -6.60 -2.17
CA PRO A 397 -14.46 -7.96 -2.69
C PRO A 397 -13.60 -8.03 -3.94
N GLU A 398 -13.87 -7.17 -4.94
CA GLU A 398 -13.19 -7.21 -6.24
C GLU A 398 -11.68 -6.94 -6.15
N MET A 399 -11.27 -5.98 -5.31
CA MET A 399 -9.87 -5.70 -5.05
C MET A 399 -9.22 -6.89 -4.33
N THR A 400 -9.84 -7.38 -3.26
CA THR A 400 -9.24 -8.42 -2.42
C THR A 400 -9.12 -9.74 -3.18
N GLU A 401 -10.13 -10.11 -3.98
CA GLU A 401 -10.08 -11.30 -4.84
C GLU A 401 -8.91 -11.29 -5.83
N ARG A 402 -8.56 -10.12 -6.40
CA ARG A 402 -7.41 -9.98 -7.30
C ARG A 402 -6.08 -10.37 -6.63
N TYR A 403 -5.94 -10.11 -5.33
CA TYR A 403 -4.76 -10.47 -4.55
C TYR A 403 -4.81 -11.91 -4.00
N LEU A 404 -6.00 -12.49 -3.88
CA LEU A 404 -6.19 -13.86 -3.39
C LEU A 404 -6.00 -14.92 -4.48
N HIS A 405 -6.40 -14.63 -5.72
CA HIS A 405 -6.42 -15.57 -6.85
C HIS A 405 -5.13 -15.60 -7.70
N ASP A 406 -3.97 -15.24 -7.13
CA ASP A 406 -2.67 -15.48 -7.79
C ASP A 406 -2.31 -16.98 -7.70
N GLU A 407 -3.13 -17.83 -8.33
CA GLU A 407 -3.16 -19.30 -8.18
C GLU A 407 -1.92 -19.98 -8.76
N HIS A 408 -1.26 -19.37 -9.75
CA HIS A 408 -0.10 -19.96 -10.41
C HIS A 408 1.15 -20.04 -9.51
N SER A 409 1.18 -19.38 -8.35
CA SER A 409 2.39 -19.35 -7.49
C SER A 409 2.41 -20.41 -6.39
N ILE A 410 1.27 -20.85 -5.86
CA ILE A 410 1.24 -21.60 -4.59
C ILE A 410 1.91 -22.97 -4.70
N GLU A 411 1.50 -23.80 -5.66
CA GLU A 411 2.02 -25.16 -5.80
C GLU A 411 3.50 -25.17 -6.21
N ILE A 412 3.88 -24.23 -7.07
CA ILE A 412 5.26 -24.05 -7.53
C ILE A 412 6.15 -23.59 -6.37
N GLU A 413 5.71 -22.60 -5.58
CA GLU A 413 6.46 -22.12 -4.42
C GLU A 413 6.60 -23.18 -3.33
N LEU A 414 5.57 -24.00 -3.10
CA LEU A 414 5.63 -25.11 -2.15
C LEU A 414 6.59 -26.19 -2.61
N ALA A 415 6.55 -26.56 -3.89
CA ALA A 415 7.47 -27.52 -4.48
C ALA A 415 8.92 -27.01 -4.40
N GLN A 416 9.17 -25.73 -4.72
CA GLN A 416 10.48 -25.09 -4.60
C GLN A 416 10.96 -25.03 -3.15
N CYS A 417 10.11 -24.68 -2.20
CA CYS A 417 10.47 -24.62 -0.78
C CYS A 417 10.95 -25.97 -0.25
N VAL A 418 10.24 -27.05 -0.60
CA VAL A 418 10.66 -28.41 -0.25
C VAL A 418 12.00 -28.74 -0.93
N ALA A 419 12.14 -28.42 -2.22
CA ALA A 419 13.36 -28.66 -2.98
C ALA A 419 14.59 -27.91 -2.43
N ASP A 420 14.44 -26.67 -1.98
CA ASP A 420 15.53 -25.82 -1.48
C ASP A 420 16.07 -26.27 -0.11
N GLN A 421 15.22 -26.86 0.74
CA GLN A 421 15.61 -27.28 2.09
C GLN A 421 16.36 -28.63 2.11
N LEU A 422 16.09 -29.50 1.13
CA LEU A 422 16.66 -30.84 1.00
C LEU A 422 18.21 -30.84 0.87
N PRO A 423 18.85 -30.00 0.03
CA PRO A 423 20.31 -29.96 -0.12
C PRO A 423 21.06 -29.41 1.09
N ALA A 424 20.47 -28.49 1.86
CA ALA A 424 21.12 -27.83 2.99
C ALA A 424 21.31 -28.79 4.18
N ALA A 425 20.28 -29.58 4.48
CA ALA A 425 20.36 -30.60 5.53
C ALA A 425 21.26 -31.78 5.14
N GLY A 426 21.24 -32.16 3.85
CA GLY A 426 22.17 -33.12 3.29
C GLY A 426 23.63 -32.77 3.57
N ARG A 427 24.02 -31.49 3.51
CA ARG A 427 25.40 -31.06 3.81
C ARG A 427 25.78 -31.13 5.29
N ARG A 428 24.86 -30.78 6.20
CA ARG A 428 25.10 -30.88 7.66
C ARG A 428 25.33 -32.34 8.10
N LEU A 429 24.72 -33.28 7.38
CA LEU A 429 24.82 -34.71 7.61
C LEU A 429 26.21 -35.31 7.37
N PHE A 430 27.07 -34.65 6.59
CA PHE A 430 28.40 -35.13 6.23
C PHE A 430 29.55 -34.42 6.96
N SER A 431 29.34 -33.98 8.20
CA SER A 431 30.44 -33.44 9.00
C SER A 431 31.59 -34.47 9.14
N ARG A 432 32.85 -34.00 9.12
CA ARG A 432 34.07 -34.82 9.24
C ARG A 432 34.03 -35.92 10.32
N PRO A 433 33.53 -35.70 11.55
CA PRO A 433 33.49 -36.76 12.56
C PRO A 433 32.58 -37.94 12.17
N PHE A 434 31.51 -37.69 11.42
CA PHE A 434 30.61 -38.74 10.93
C PHE A 434 31.30 -39.62 9.87
N GLN A 435 32.11 -39.01 9.00
CA GLN A 435 32.89 -39.71 7.97
C GLN A 435 33.96 -40.64 8.58
N ILE A 436 34.61 -40.22 9.66
CA ILE A 436 35.63 -41.03 10.37
C ILE A 436 34.98 -42.28 10.99
N LEU A 437 33.82 -42.11 11.63
CA LEU A 437 33.08 -43.22 12.24
C LEU A 437 32.60 -44.23 11.20
N LEU A 438 32.30 -43.77 9.98
CA LEU A 438 31.85 -44.60 8.86
C LEU A 438 32.97 -45.49 8.28
N ASN A 439 34.22 -45.05 8.39
CA ASN A 439 35.41 -45.74 7.87
C ASN A 439 36.08 -46.68 8.88
N LEU A 440 35.69 -46.66 10.17
CA LEU A 440 36.32 -47.47 11.23
C LEU A 440 36.49 -48.97 10.89
N PRO A 441 35.49 -49.66 10.27
CA PRO A 441 35.64 -51.07 9.90
C PRO A 441 36.71 -51.28 8.82
N VAL A 442 36.86 -50.32 7.90
CA VAL A 442 37.86 -50.36 6.83
C VAL A 442 39.26 -50.20 7.41
N TYR A 443 39.43 -49.29 8.37
CA TYR A 443 40.69 -49.11 9.08
C TYR A 443 41.08 -50.35 9.91
N LEU A 444 40.11 -50.99 10.56
CA LEU A 444 40.34 -52.26 11.28
C LEU A 444 40.72 -53.40 10.32
N TYR A 445 40.09 -53.45 9.14
CA TYR A 445 40.42 -54.44 8.11
C TYR A 445 41.82 -54.20 7.52
N ALA A 446 42.16 -52.95 7.24
CA ALA A 446 43.48 -52.56 6.78
C ALA A 446 44.55 -52.94 7.81
N LEU A 447 44.31 -52.67 9.10
CA LEU A 447 45.20 -53.04 10.19
C LEU A 447 45.39 -54.56 10.28
N PHE A 448 44.29 -55.33 10.24
CA PHE A 448 44.35 -56.79 10.26
C PHE A 448 45.08 -57.37 9.04
N PHE A 449 44.81 -56.83 7.85
CA PHE A 449 45.49 -57.23 6.62
C PHE A 449 46.97 -56.88 6.65
N LEU A 450 47.34 -55.72 7.21
CA LEU A 450 48.73 -55.33 7.42
C LEU A 450 49.43 -56.33 8.34
N VAL A 451 48.81 -56.69 9.46
CA VAL A 451 49.32 -57.73 10.36
C VAL A 451 49.52 -59.04 9.60
N LEU A 452 48.58 -59.43 8.75
CA LEU A 452 48.61 -60.72 8.03
C LEU A 452 49.64 -60.74 6.86
N VAL A 453 49.84 -59.63 6.16
CA VAL A 453 50.80 -59.50 5.04
C VAL A 453 52.23 -59.33 5.52
N PHE A 454 52.45 -58.61 6.63
CA PHE A 454 53.78 -58.43 7.19
C PHE A 454 54.21 -59.60 8.09
N TYR A 455 53.28 -60.52 8.41
CA TYR A 455 53.54 -61.70 9.22
C TYR A 455 54.62 -62.65 8.65
N PRO A 456 54.63 -63.02 7.35
CA PRO A 456 55.69 -63.84 6.77
C PRO A 456 57.06 -63.14 6.79
N ALA A 457 57.09 -61.82 6.65
CA ALA A 457 58.32 -61.04 6.77
C ALA A 457 58.86 -61.05 8.21
N PHE A 458 57.98 -60.99 9.21
CA PHE A 458 58.35 -61.17 10.62
C PHE A 458 58.91 -62.57 10.89
N ILE A 459 58.31 -63.61 10.32
CA ILE A 459 58.84 -64.99 10.42
C ILE A 459 60.23 -65.09 9.77
N LEU A 460 60.42 -64.51 8.58
CA LEU A 460 61.71 -64.51 7.88
C LEU A 460 62.79 -63.73 8.65
N LEU A 461 62.47 -62.57 9.20
CA LEU A 461 63.37 -61.77 10.04
C LEU A 461 63.75 -62.52 11.33
N GLN A 462 62.81 -63.25 11.93
CA GLN A 462 63.08 -64.10 13.09
C GLN A 462 63.96 -65.31 12.72
N ALA A 463 63.73 -65.95 11.57
CA ALA A 463 64.56 -67.05 11.07
C ALA A 463 66.01 -66.62 10.81
N TRP A 464 66.22 -65.35 10.46
CA TRP A 464 67.55 -64.75 10.30
C TRP A 464 68.19 -64.25 11.61
N SER A 465 67.54 -64.51 12.76
CA SER A 465 68.03 -64.13 14.09
C SER A 465 68.25 -62.62 14.29
N ILE A 466 67.62 -61.78 13.47
CA ILE A 466 67.77 -60.32 13.53
C ILE A 466 67.09 -59.75 14.79
N PHE A 467 66.10 -60.46 15.34
CA PHE A 467 65.45 -60.13 16.62
C PHE A 467 65.37 -61.38 17.52
N PRO A 468 65.89 -61.34 18.77
CA PRO A 468 65.72 -62.41 19.74
C PRO A 468 64.32 -62.29 20.38
N ALA A 469 63.29 -62.66 19.62
CA ALA A 469 61.94 -62.77 20.15
C ALA A 469 61.70 -64.20 20.69
N PRO A 470 60.91 -64.38 21.77
CA PRO A 470 60.48 -65.70 22.22
C PRO A 470 59.86 -66.50 21.06
N ARG A 471 59.95 -67.84 21.12
CA ARG A 471 59.52 -68.77 20.06
C ARG A 471 58.03 -68.60 19.73
N LEU A 472 57.73 -67.64 18.86
CA LEU A 472 56.41 -67.38 18.29
C LEU A 472 55.82 -68.62 17.61
N ALA A 473 56.68 -69.52 17.13
CA ALA A 473 56.29 -70.81 16.55
C ALA A 473 55.41 -71.67 17.47
N ASP A 474 55.62 -71.61 18.79
CA ASP A 474 54.85 -72.43 19.75
C ASP A 474 53.44 -71.87 19.99
N TRP A 475 53.21 -70.58 19.69
CA TRP A 475 51.91 -69.91 19.82
C TRP A 475 51.09 -69.93 18.52
N LEU A 476 51.69 -70.32 17.40
CA LEU A 476 51.12 -70.18 16.06
C LEU A 476 50.84 -71.54 15.41
N THR A 477 50.20 -72.43 16.15
CA THR A 477 49.64 -73.66 15.58
C THR A 477 48.52 -73.31 14.59
N LEU A 478 48.29 -74.17 13.59
CA LEU A 478 47.18 -74.03 12.63
C LEU A 478 45.84 -73.82 13.36
N ASP A 479 45.67 -74.45 14.52
CA ASP A 479 44.49 -74.33 15.36
C ASP A 479 44.39 -72.96 16.03
N ASN A 480 45.50 -72.37 16.48
CA ASN A 480 45.50 -71.00 17.02
C ASN A 480 45.23 -69.94 15.93
N VAL A 481 45.71 -70.16 14.69
CA VAL A 481 45.38 -69.31 13.54
C VAL A 481 43.90 -69.43 13.17
N ARG A 482 43.35 -70.64 13.15
CA ARG A 482 41.91 -70.87 12.94
C ARG A 482 41.07 -70.25 14.06
N MET A 483 41.42 -70.45 15.32
CA MET A 483 40.77 -69.81 16.48
C MET A 483 40.82 -68.28 16.39
N SER A 484 41.97 -67.72 16.01
CA SER A 484 42.12 -66.27 15.82
C SER A 484 41.30 -65.76 14.65
N PHE A 485 41.23 -66.52 13.54
CA PHE A 485 40.42 -66.17 12.38
C PHE A 485 38.91 -66.24 12.70
N PHE A 486 38.44 -67.31 13.35
CA PHE A 486 37.04 -67.44 13.76
C PHE A 486 36.67 -66.44 14.86
N GLY A 487 37.57 -66.18 15.81
CA GLY A 487 37.41 -65.15 16.84
C GLY A 487 37.35 -63.75 16.22
N PHE A 488 38.23 -63.44 15.28
CA PHE A 488 38.22 -62.18 14.54
C PHE A 488 36.97 -62.05 13.67
N PHE A 489 36.58 -63.11 12.94
CA PHE A 489 35.40 -63.10 12.08
C PHE A 489 34.10 -63.00 12.90
N GLY A 490 34.01 -63.68 14.04
CA GLY A 490 32.91 -63.57 14.99
C GLY A 490 32.81 -62.18 15.59
N TYR A 491 33.94 -61.65 16.09
CA TYR A 491 34.01 -60.28 16.61
C TYR A 491 33.68 -59.25 15.54
N TYR A 492 34.17 -59.44 14.31
CA TYR A 492 33.89 -58.58 13.15
C TYR A 492 32.41 -58.62 12.76
N THR A 493 31.79 -59.80 12.77
CA THR A 493 30.37 -59.94 12.45
C THR A 493 29.52 -59.25 13.50
N ILE A 494 29.82 -59.45 14.78
CA ILE A 494 29.14 -58.78 15.90
C ILE A 494 29.37 -57.27 15.84
N ALA A 495 30.60 -56.81 15.59
CA ALA A 495 30.92 -55.39 15.42
C ALA A 495 30.22 -54.78 14.20
N SER A 496 30.11 -55.51 13.10
CA SER A 496 29.41 -55.08 11.88
C SER A 496 27.91 -54.99 12.10
N PHE A 497 27.30 -55.97 12.78
CA PHE A 497 25.90 -55.90 13.20
C PHE A 497 25.64 -54.78 14.20
N TYR A 498 26.55 -54.57 15.15
CA TYR A 498 26.47 -53.46 16.11
C TYR A 498 26.57 -52.10 15.42
N VAL A 499 27.51 -51.94 14.49
CA VAL A 499 27.66 -50.74 13.66
C VAL A 499 26.44 -50.54 12.77
N ALA A 500 25.91 -51.61 12.14
CA ALA A 500 24.71 -51.53 11.32
C ALA A 500 23.47 -51.13 12.14
N ARG A 501 23.29 -51.69 13.33
CA ARG A 501 22.21 -51.34 14.25
C ARG A 501 22.34 -49.91 14.76
N ARG A 502 23.55 -49.50 15.17
CA ARG A 502 23.85 -48.13 15.61
C ARG A 502 23.65 -47.11 14.48
N ARG A 503 24.03 -47.46 13.25
CA ARG A 503 23.75 -46.67 12.04
C ARG A 503 22.26 -46.55 11.79
N ARG A 504 21.48 -47.62 11.92
CA ARG A 504 20.02 -47.56 11.76
C ARG A 504 19.38 -46.61 12.77
N MET A 505 19.83 -46.61 14.03
CA MET A 505 19.35 -45.67 15.05
C MET A 505 19.78 -44.22 14.77
N GLN A 506 21.04 -43.99 14.42
CA GLN A 506 21.55 -42.65 14.08
C GLN A 506 20.87 -42.09 12.82
N LEU A 507 20.63 -42.94 11.81
CA LEU A 507 19.89 -42.57 10.61
C LEU A 507 18.45 -42.18 10.94
N GLY A 508 17.82 -42.87 11.90
CA GLY A 508 16.51 -42.50 12.43
C GLY A 508 16.52 -41.11 13.07
N GLN A 509 17.43 -40.87 14.02
CA GLN A 509 17.56 -39.55 14.67
C GLN A 509 17.84 -38.42 13.68
N VAL A 510 18.69 -38.68 12.70
CA VAL A 510 19.00 -37.77 11.61
C VAL A 510 17.78 -37.47 10.76
N MET A 511 17.03 -38.51 10.38
CA MET A 511 15.82 -38.34 9.59
C MET A 511 14.77 -37.56 10.37
N ASP A 512 14.64 -37.82 11.67
CA ASP A 512 13.71 -37.10 12.53
C ASP A 512 14.09 -35.62 12.64
N ALA A 513 15.37 -35.30 12.85
CA ALA A 513 15.85 -33.92 12.84
C ALA A 513 15.64 -33.24 11.49
N PHE A 514 15.93 -33.93 10.38
CA PHE A 514 15.70 -33.43 9.03
C PHE A 514 14.22 -33.14 8.76
N ILE A 515 13.33 -34.06 9.17
CA ILE A 515 11.89 -33.90 9.02
C ILE A 515 11.43 -32.71 9.88
N GLN A 516 11.89 -32.59 11.13
CA GLN A 516 11.55 -31.46 11.99
C GLN A 516 12.00 -30.11 11.40
N ASP A 517 13.25 -29.99 10.95
CA ASP A 517 13.77 -28.77 10.31
C ASP A 517 12.97 -28.43 9.05
N SER A 518 12.65 -29.42 8.22
CA SER A 518 11.88 -29.23 6.98
C SER A 518 10.44 -28.82 7.26
N LEU A 519 9.82 -29.38 8.30
CA LEU A 519 8.47 -29.01 8.72
C LEU A 519 8.44 -27.60 9.30
N GLY A 520 9.43 -27.21 10.10
CA GLY A 520 9.54 -25.83 10.62
C GLY A 520 9.71 -24.82 9.48
N ALA A 521 10.59 -25.10 8.51
CA ALA A 521 10.76 -24.23 7.35
C ALA A 521 9.48 -24.13 6.49
N LEU A 522 8.75 -25.24 6.34
CA LEU A 522 7.46 -25.26 5.64
C LEU A 522 6.40 -24.46 6.42
N GLU A 523 6.37 -24.59 7.76
CA GLU A 523 5.48 -23.83 8.63
C GLU A 523 5.72 -22.32 8.49
N ASP A 524 6.96 -21.87 8.61
CA ASP A 524 7.35 -20.46 8.42
C ASP A 524 6.95 -19.95 7.03
N ARG A 525 7.13 -20.77 6.00
CA ARG A 525 6.75 -20.41 4.63
C ARG A 525 5.24 -20.30 4.49
N LEU A 526 4.48 -21.24 5.04
CA LEU A 526 3.01 -21.20 5.01
C LEU A 526 2.50 -19.98 5.79
N LYS A 527 3.07 -19.65 6.94
CA LYS A 527 2.78 -18.41 7.69
C LYS A 527 2.96 -17.18 6.78
N ALA A 528 4.10 -17.09 6.10
CA ALA A 528 4.37 -16.01 5.15
C ALA A 528 3.36 -16.00 3.98
N MET A 529 2.97 -17.17 3.46
CA MET A 529 2.01 -17.27 2.35
C MET A 529 0.57 -16.91 2.77
N VAL A 530 0.18 -17.15 4.02
CA VAL A 530 -1.10 -16.69 4.59
C VAL A 530 -1.11 -15.17 4.72
N ALA A 531 -0.02 -14.57 5.21
CA ALA A 531 0.09 -13.12 5.40
C ALA A 531 0.31 -12.33 4.09
N TRP A 532 0.88 -12.97 3.06
CA TRP A 532 1.36 -12.32 1.84
C TRP A 532 0.34 -11.38 1.14
N PRO A 533 -0.94 -11.76 0.94
CA PRO A 533 -1.91 -10.86 0.30
C PRO A 533 -2.05 -9.54 1.06
N ILE A 534 -2.15 -9.61 2.39
CA ILE A 534 -2.28 -8.43 3.26
C ILE A 534 -1.02 -7.59 3.23
N THR A 535 0.16 -8.21 3.32
CA THR A 535 1.44 -7.48 3.23
C THR A 535 1.57 -6.75 1.89
N ARG A 536 1.15 -7.38 0.79
CA ARG A 536 1.20 -6.80 -0.54
C ARG A 536 0.23 -5.62 -0.68
N ILE A 537 -1.03 -5.80 -0.27
CA ILE A 537 -2.04 -4.73 -0.24
C ILE A 537 -1.54 -3.57 0.62
N SER A 538 -0.98 -3.85 1.80
CA SER A 538 -0.49 -2.83 2.73
C SER A 538 0.65 -2.01 2.14
N ARG A 539 1.62 -2.67 1.49
CA ARG A 539 2.73 -1.98 0.81
C ARG A 539 2.22 -1.09 -0.33
N ASP A 540 1.37 -1.63 -1.19
CA ASP A 540 0.86 -0.90 -2.36
C ASP A 540 0.00 0.30 -1.89
N PHE A 541 -0.83 0.12 -0.85
CA PHE A 541 -1.59 1.20 -0.22
C PHE A 541 -0.69 2.24 0.45
N THR A 542 0.37 1.84 1.15
CA THR A 542 1.28 2.78 1.83
C THR A 542 1.97 3.72 0.83
N VAL A 543 2.34 3.24 -0.35
CA VAL A 543 2.92 4.07 -1.42
C VAL A 543 1.91 5.11 -1.92
N LEU A 544 0.66 4.71 -2.10
CA LEU A 544 -0.43 5.61 -2.50
C LEU A 544 -0.76 6.62 -1.38
N ALA A 545 -0.85 6.15 -0.14
CA ALA A 545 -1.16 6.97 1.02
C ALA A 545 -0.05 7.98 1.35
N ALA A 546 1.23 7.64 1.13
CA ALA A 546 2.34 8.58 1.28
C ALA A 546 2.30 9.74 0.28
N SER A 547 1.52 9.62 -0.80
CA SER A 547 1.27 10.71 -1.75
C SER A 547 0.14 11.64 -1.29
N LEU A 548 -0.66 11.23 -0.30
CA LEU A 548 -1.61 12.10 0.38
C LEU A 548 -0.84 12.89 1.45
N PRO A 549 -1.05 14.21 1.56
CA PRO A 549 -0.62 14.91 2.76
C PRO A 549 -1.29 14.23 3.98
N PRO A 550 -0.63 14.24 5.15
CA PRO A 550 -1.23 13.70 6.35
C PRO A 550 -2.60 14.35 6.60
N PRO A 551 -3.50 13.69 7.33
CA PRO A 551 -4.69 14.35 7.86
C PRO A 551 -4.24 15.68 8.46
N GLY A 552 -4.66 16.80 7.88
CA GLY A 552 -4.42 18.07 8.56
C GLY A 552 -5.14 17.95 9.90
N ASP A 553 -4.42 18.05 11.01
CA ASP A 553 -4.96 18.07 12.38
C ASP A 553 -5.85 19.32 12.63
N GLY A 554 -6.38 19.95 11.58
CA GLY A 554 -7.03 21.25 11.60
C GLY A 554 -6.08 22.40 11.96
N ARG A 555 -4.79 22.12 12.15
CA ARG A 555 -3.79 23.12 12.54
C ARG A 555 -2.84 23.36 11.37
N PRO A 556 -2.79 24.57 10.80
CA PRO A 556 -1.77 24.88 9.80
C PRO A 556 -0.39 24.80 10.47
N GLU A 557 0.48 23.92 9.97
CA GLU A 557 1.89 23.90 10.36
C GLU A 557 2.54 25.20 9.90
N THR A 558 2.82 26.10 10.84
CA THR A 558 3.65 27.28 10.62
C THR A 558 5.11 26.85 10.48
N SER A 559 5.47 26.22 9.36
CA SER A 559 6.84 25.81 9.06
C SER A 559 7.55 26.86 8.19
N LEU A 560 7.49 28.16 8.53
CA LEU A 560 8.24 29.21 7.84
C LEU A 560 8.60 30.34 8.83
N ASN A 561 9.76 30.22 9.47
CA ASN A 561 10.74 31.30 9.70
C ASN A 561 11.86 30.83 10.64
N SER A 562 12.85 30.14 10.08
CA SER A 562 14.18 29.99 10.70
C SER A 562 15.31 30.61 9.88
N GLU A 563 15.04 31.27 8.74
CA GLU A 563 16.06 31.96 7.94
C GLU A 563 16.17 33.48 8.19
N GLU A 564 15.24 34.10 8.92
CA GLU A 564 15.24 35.56 9.11
C GLU A 564 15.98 36.06 10.38
N LYS A 565 16.83 35.23 11.00
CA LYS A 565 17.63 35.59 12.19
C LYS A 565 19.12 35.81 11.91
N ARG A 566 19.50 36.14 10.67
CA ARG A 566 20.89 36.42 10.28
C ARG A 566 21.11 37.75 9.56
N VAL A 567 20.34 38.80 9.86
CA VAL A 567 20.80 40.19 9.65
C VAL A 567 20.16 41.11 10.70
N THR A 568 20.80 41.21 11.87
CA THR A 568 20.78 42.40 12.75
C THR A 568 22.04 42.36 13.59
#